data_AF-A0A161RWK5-F1
#
_entry.id   AF-A0A161RWK5-F1
#
_cell.length_a   1.000
_cell.length_b   1.000
_cell.length_c   1.000
_cell.angle_alpha   90.00
_cell.angle_beta   90.00
_cell.angle_gamma   90.00
#
_symmetry.space_group_name_H-M   'P 1'
#
loop_
_entity.id
_entity.type
_entity.pdbx_description
1 polymer ?
#
loop_
_entity_poly.entity_id
_entity_poly.type
_entity_poly.pdbx_seq_one_letter_code
_entity_poly.pdbx_strand_id
1 'polypeptide(L)'
;MSQGNRGRASASSISVVELRISQYLRAGVLLSAAVILVGLAFFLILGDSGYPGRTFPAHLPEIGQGLLQLKPYAIILTGLLVLILTPVFRVGISILVFLKEKDYLYAGISLLVFFILIVSFLLGKA
;
A
#
# COMPACT_ATOMS: atom_id res chain seq x y z
N MET A 1 -30.69 -37.01 7.33
CA MET A 1 -30.11 -35.98 8.25
C MET A 1 -28.70 -35.52 7.81
N SER A 2 -28.43 -35.20 6.53
CA SER A 2 -27.06 -34.89 6.03
C SER A 2 -26.85 -33.44 5.52
N GLN A 3 -27.88 -32.60 5.54
CA GLN A 3 -27.82 -31.24 4.95
C GLN A 3 -27.11 -30.20 5.87
N GLY A 4 -26.96 -30.45 7.17
CA GLY A 4 -26.46 -29.46 8.14
C GLY A 4 -24.94 -29.24 8.17
N ASN A 5 -24.13 -30.19 7.69
CA ASN A 5 -22.66 -30.10 7.82
C ASN A 5 -21.99 -29.35 6.65
N ARG A 6 -22.61 -29.36 5.45
CA ARG A 6 -22.07 -28.71 4.25
C ARG A 6 -22.15 -27.17 4.30
N GLY A 7 -23.18 -26.63 4.96
CA GLY A 7 -23.35 -25.18 5.15
C GLY A 7 -22.31 -24.55 6.08
N ARG A 8 -21.86 -25.28 7.11
CA ARG A 8 -20.81 -24.81 8.04
C ARG A 8 -19.42 -24.77 7.41
N ALA A 9 -19.08 -25.76 6.57
CA ALA A 9 -17.80 -25.81 5.88
C ALA A 9 -17.62 -24.65 4.87
N SER A 10 -18.66 -24.36 4.07
CA SER A 10 -18.63 -23.26 3.07
C SER A 10 -18.60 -21.87 3.72
N ALA A 11 -19.36 -21.65 4.80
CA ALA A 11 -19.32 -20.38 5.54
C ALA A 11 -17.96 -20.13 6.22
N SER A 12 -17.28 -21.19 6.67
CA SER A 12 -15.95 -21.08 7.27
C SER A 12 -14.85 -20.76 6.25
N SER A 13 -14.92 -21.28 5.02
CA SER A 13 -13.89 -21.01 4.00
C SER A 13 -13.98 -19.57 3.44
N ILE A 14 -15.19 -19.05 3.25
CA ILE A 14 -15.41 -17.66 2.78
C ILE A 14 -14.88 -16.66 3.82
N SER A 15 -15.22 -16.84 5.10
CA SER A 15 -14.74 -15.96 6.17
C SER A 15 -13.21 -15.99 6.33
N VAL A 16 -12.57 -17.14 6.14
CA VAL A 16 -11.10 -17.24 6.19
C VAL A 16 -10.43 -16.47 5.04
N VAL A 17 -11.02 -16.50 3.83
CA VAL A 17 -10.51 -15.73 2.68
C VAL A 17 -10.68 -14.23 2.91
N GLU A 18 -11.85 -13.79 3.37
CA GLU A 18 -12.10 -12.39 3.71
C GLU A 18 -11.17 -11.87 4.82
N LEU A 19 -10.88 -12.70 5.83
CA LEU A 19 -9.92 -12.38 6.89
C LEU A 19 -8.49 -12.26 6.35
N ARG A 20 -8.07 -13.16 5.47
CA ARG A 20 -6.74 -13.10 4.82
C ARG A 20 -6.59 -11.82 4.00
N ILE A 21 -7.58 -11.48 3.18
CA ILE A 21 -7.58 -10.24 2.38
C ILE A 21 -7.51 -9.02 3.31
N SER A 22 -8.36 -8.99 4.35
CA SER A 22 -8.40 -7.90 5.33
C SER A 22 -7.07 -7.73 6.08
N GLN A 23 -6.38 -8.84 6.37
CA GLN A 23 -5.10 -8.83 7.08
C GLN A 23 -3.97 -8.25 6.21
N TYR A 24 -3.89 -8.62 4.92
CA TYR A 24 -2.91 -8.04 4.00
C TYR A 24 -3.13 -6.53 3.82
N LEU A 25 -4.39 -6.10 3.75
CA LEU A 25 -4.74 -4.68 3.64
C LEU A 25 -4.32 -3.88 4.87
N ARG A 26 -4.64 -4.39 6.06
CA ARG A 26 -4.28 -3.72 7.32
C ARG A 26 -2.77 -3.69 7.53
N ALA A 27 -2.07 -4.76 7.18
CA ALA A 27 -0.62 -4.83 7.33
C ALA A 27 0.11 -3.72 6.56
N GLY A 28 -0.27 -3.46 5.30
CA GLY A 28 0.35 -2.39 4.49
C GLY A 28 0.13 -1.00 5.09
N VAL A 29 -1.10 -0.69 5.52
CA VAL A 29 -1.42 0.59 6.16
C VAL A 29 -0.71 0.73 7.51
N LEU A 30 -0.72 -0.30 8.36
CA LEU A 30 -0.04 -0.28 9.66
C LEU A 30 1.47 -0.13 9.51
N LEU A 31 2.08 -0.81 8.54
CA LEU A 31 3.50 -0.65 8.22
C LEU A 31 3.81 0.78 7.81
N SER A 32 3.01 1.35 6.89
CA SER A 32 3.20 2.74 6.46
C SER A 32 3.07 3.74 7.62
N ALA A 33 2.07 3.55 8.49
CA ALA A 33 1.86 4.37 9.67
C ALA A 33 3.03 4.27 10.65
N ALA A 34 3.55 3.07 10.91
CA ALA A 34 4.71 2.87 11.77
C ALA A 34 5.95 3.59 11.22
N VAL A 35 6.23 3.49 9.92
CA VAL A 35 7.37 4.17 9.28
C VAL A 35 7.21 5.69 9.36
N ILE A 36 6.02 6.23 9.10
CA ILE A 36 5.73 7.67 9.22
C ILE A 36 5.95 8.14 10.67
N LEU A 37 5.45 7.39 11.66
CA LEU A 37 5.61 7.72 13.07
C LEU A 37 7.07 7.72 13.50
N VAL A 38 7.87 6.76 13.04
CA VAL A 38 9.32 6.73 13.30
C VAL A 38 10.01 7.96 12.70
N GLY A 39 9.72 8.29 11.44
CA GLY A 39 10.27 9.47 10.78
C GLY A 39 9.86 10.77 11.46
N LEU A 40 8.60 10.87 11.91
CA LEU A 40 8.09 12.02 12.65
C LEU A 40 8.77 12.14 14.02
N ALA A 41 8.92 11.04 14.76
CA ALA A 41 9.63 11.05 16.03
C ALA A 41 11.08 11.52 15.85
N PHE A 42 11.78 11.01 14.83
CA PHE A 42 13.13 11.47 14.49
C PHE A 42 13.18 12.95 14.15
N PHE A 43 12.21 13.45 13.37
CA PHE A 43 12.13 14.85 12.99
C PHE A 43 11.92 15.76 14.21
N LEU A 44 11.05 15.36 15.13
CA LEU A 44 10.77 16.12 16.35
C LEU A 44 11.95 16.10 17.34
N ILE A 45 12.69 14.99 17.43
CA ILE A 45 13.82 14.85 18.35
C ILE A 45 15.05 15.60 17.82
N LEU A 46 15.38 15.46 16.53
CA LEU A 46 16.55 16.13 15.93
C LEU A 46 16.29 17.62 15.67
N GLY A 47 15.03 18.02 15.48
CA GLY A 47 14.66 19.38 15.09
C GLY A 47 15.11 19.78 13.67
N ASP A 48 15.68 18.85 12.91
CA ASP A 48 16.15 19.02 11.55
C ASP A 48 15.49 17.98 10.63
N SER A 49 15.17 18.40 9.41
CA SER A 49 14.67 17.54 8.33
C SER A 49 15.73 16.57 7.80
N GLY A 50 17.02 16.84 8.06
CA GLY A 50 18.16 16.15 7.45
C GLY A 50 18.52 16.67 6.06
N TYR A 51 17.89 17.77 5.63
CA TYR A 51 18.17 18.46 4.37
C TYR A 51 18.38 19.96 4.61
N PRO A 52 19.32 20.59 3.89
CA PRO A 52 19.62 21.99 4.08
C PRO A 52 18.46 22.89 3.62
N GLY A 53 18.00 23.78 4.51
CA GLY A 53 17.01 24.81 4.22
C GLY A 53 15.63 24.25 3.87
N ARG A 54 15.15 24.55 2.66
CA ARG A 54 13.84 24.11 2.14
C ARG A 54 13.97 23.09 1.00
N THR A 55 15.11 22.42 0.91
CA THR A 55 15.33 21.38 -0.09
C THR A 55 14.75 20.07 0.42
N PHE A 56 13.92 19.42 -0.39
CA PHE A 56 13.29 18.15 -0.05
C PHE A 56 13.54 17.16 -1.18
N PRO A 57 13.74 15.87 -0.87
CA PRO A 57 13.96 14.86 -1.89
C PRO A 57 12.68 14.69 -2.71
N ALA A 58 12.75 15.05 -4.00
CA ALA A 58 11.60 14.99 -4.92
C ALA A 58 11.64 13.72 -5.78
N HIS A 59 12.80 13.06 -5.85
CA HIS A 59 13.01 11.90 -6.69
C HIS A 59 13.09 10.59 -5.87
N LEU A 60 12.56 9.49 -6.42
CA LEU A 60 12.61 8.17 -5.78
C LEU A 60 14.02 7.74 -5.35
N PRO A 61 15.08 7.94 -6.15
CA PRO A 61 16.44 7.61 -5.74
C PRO A 61 16.92 8.43 -4.54
N GLU A 62 16.52 9.70 -4.45
CA GLU A 62 16.91 10.60 -3.35
C GLU A 62 16.21 10.24 -2.04
N ILE A 63 14.96 9.78 -2.12
CA ILE A 63 14.23 9.25 -0.96
C ILE A 63 14.94 7.97 -0.46
N GLY A 64 15.33 7.08 -1.37
CA GLY A 64 16.07 5.86 -1.02
C GLY A 64 17.44 6.14 -0.39
N GLN A 65 18.21 7.07 -0.94
CA GLN A 65 19.48 7.49 -0.36
C GLN A 65 19.29 8.22 0.97
N GLY A 66 18.27 9.07 1.08
CA GLY A 66 17.93 9.75 2.33
C GLY A 66 17.49 8.78 3.43
N LEU A 67 16.79 7.71 3.07
CA LEU A 67 16.42 6.63 3.98
C LEU A 67 17.66 5.90 4.52
N LEU A 68 18.63 5.57 3.64
CA LEU A 68 19.90 4.96 4.05
C LEU A 68 20.74 5.88 4.94
N GLN A 69 20.65 7.19 4.73
CA GLN A 69 21.27 8.21 5.57
C GLN A 69 20.46 8.54 6.83
N LEU A 70 19.35 7.83 7.08
CA LEU A 70 18.44 8.03 8.21
C LEU A 70 17.94 9.47 8.36
N LYS A 71 17.77 10.17 7.24
CA LYS A 71 17.22 11.53 7.23
C LYS A 71 15.74 11.47 7.63
N PRO A 72 15.30 12.21 8.67
CA PRO A 72 13.94 12.12 9.18
C PRO A 72 12.88 12.31 8.11
N TYR A 73 13.06 13.31 7.24
CA TYR A 73 12.10 13.61 6.17
C TYR A 73 12.02 12.51 5.10
N ALA A 74 13.15 11.87 4.78
CA ALA A 74 13.18 10.74 3.84
C ALA A 74 12.47 9.50 4.40
N ILE A 75 12.56 9.27 5.72
CA ILE A 75 11.82 8.19 6.40
C ILE A 75 10.32 8.45 6.29
N ILE A 76 9.85 9.67 6.55
CA ILE A 76 8.43 10.05 6.44
C ILE A 76 7.94 9.82 5.00
N LEU A 77 8.68 10.31 4.00
CA LEU A 77 8.32 10.14 2.59
C LEU A 77 8.32 8.68 2.16
N THR A 78 9.22 7.86 2.70
CA THR A 78 9.21 6.41 2.48
C THR A 78 7.91 5.80 3.00
N GLY A 79 7.50 6.15 4.22
CA GLY A 79 6.22 5.69 4.77
C GLY A 79 5.02 6.15 3.94
N LEU A 80 5.04 7.38 3.45
CA LEU A 80 4.01 7.90 2.54
C LEU A 80 3.96 7.14 1.21
N LEU A 81 5.12 6.81 0.63
CA LEU A 81 5.22 5.99 -0.57
C LEU A 81 4.59 4.61 -0.34
N VAL A 82 4.87 3.96 0.80
CA VAL A 82 4.25 2.67 1.14
C VAL A 82 2.73 2.80 1.28
N LEU A 83 2.24 3.88 1.91
CA LEU A 83 0.79 4.12 2.07
C LEU A 83 0.08 4.27 0.72
N ILE A 84 0.67 5.02 -0.21
CA ILE A 84 0.13 5.23 -1.56
C ILE A 84 0.28 3.97 -2.44
N LEU A 85 1.34 3.17 -2.24
CA LEU A 85 1.57 1.95 -3.01
C LEU A 85 0.68 0.78 -2.56
N THR A 86 0.23 0.78 -1.30
CA THR A 86 -0.68 -0.24 -0.75
C THR A 86 -1.96 -0.44 -1.58
N PRO A 87 -2.73 0.61 -1.95
CA PRO A 87 -3.90 0.43 -2.83
C PRO A 87 -3.53 -0.06 -4.23
N VAL A 88 -2.37 0.31 -4.78
CA VAL A 88 -1.91 -0.17 -6.09
C VAL A 88 -1.68 -1.69 -6.06
N PHE A 89 -0.97 -2.20 -5.04
CA PHE A 89 -0.77 -3.65 -4.86
C PHE A 89 -2.09 -4.41 -4.73
N ARG A 90 -3.05 -3.86 -3.96
CA ARG A 90 -4.38 -4.46 -3.80
C ARG A 90 -5.07 -4.61 -5.15
N VAL A 91 -5.16 -3.53 -5.92
CA VAL A 91 -5.87 -3.55 -7.21
C VAL A 91 -5.17 -4.50 -8.19
N GLY A 92 -3.83 -4.52 -8.19
CA GLY A 92 -3.05 -5.49 -8.98
C GLY A 92 -3.38 -6.95 -8.66
N ILE A 93 -3.46 -7.31 -7.38
CA ILE A 93 -3.86 -8.66 -6.94
C ILE A 93 -5.30 -8.97 -7.37
N SER A 94 -6.23 -8.03 -7.21
CA SER A 94 -7.62 -8.20 -7.67
C SER A 94 -7.71 -8.48 -9.16
N ILE A 95 -6.94 -7.78 -10.01
CA ILE A 95 -6.90 -8.05 -11.45
C ILE A 95 -6.48 -9.49 -11.74
N LEU A 96 -5.43 -9.98 -11.06
CA LEU A 96 -4.96 -11.36 -11.25
C LEU A 96 -6.01 -12.40 -10.84
N VAL A 97 -6.75 -12.13 -9.76
CA VAL A 97 -7.86 -12.99 -9.31
C VAL A 97 -8.98 -13.01 -10.34
N PHE A 98 -9.44 -11.84 -10.83
CA PHE A 98 -10.50 -11.76 -11.82
C PHE A 98 -10.13 -12.40 -13.16
N LEU A 99 -8.88 -12.24 -13.60
CA LEU A 99 -8.37 -12.92 -14.81
C LEU A 99 -8.39 -14.45 -14.64
N LYS A 100 -8.02 -14.96 -13.47
CA LYS A 100 -8.07 -16.40 -13.18
C LYS A 100 -9.50 -16.93 -13.10
N GLU A 101 -10.43 -16.15 -12.54
CA GLU A 101 -11.84 -16.49 -12.44
C GLU A 101 -12.60 -16.31 -13.78
N LYS A 102 -11.91 -15.84 -14.83
CA LYS A 102 -12.48 -15.51 -16.16
C LYS A 102 -13.56 -14.44 -16.11
N ASP A 103 -13.53 -13.60 -15.07
CA ASP A 103 -14.39 -12.43 -14.98
C ASP A 103 -13.75 -11.24 -15.71
N TYR A 104 -13.88 -11.26 -17.04
CA TYR A 104 -13.26 -10.25 -17.90
C TYR A 104 -13.85 -8.85 -17.71
N LEU A 105 -15.12 -8.75 -17.27
CA LEU A 105 -15.76 -7.46 -17.03
C LEU A 105 -15.14 -6.81 -15.79
N TYR A 106 -15.06 -7.53 -14.67
CA TYR A 106 -14.43 -7.02 -13.46
C TYR A 106 -12.91 -6.83 -13.60
N ALA A 107 -12.24 -7.69 -14.38
CA ALA A 107 -10.83 -7.50 -14.73
C ALA A 107 -10.60 -6.20 -15.51
N GLY A 108 -11.45 -5.90 -16.51
CA GLY A 108 -11.37 -4.67 -17.29
C GLY A 108 -11.58 -3.40 -16.47
N ILE A 109 -12.59 -3.38 -15.59
CA ILE A 109 -12.83 -2.26 -14.66
C ILE A 109 -11.62 -2.08 -13.73
N SER A 110 -11.13 -3.16 -13.15
CA SER A 110 -9.99 -3.10 -12.22
C SER A 110 -8.72 -2.62 -12.92
N LEU A 111 -8.51 -3.02 -14.17
CA LEU A 111 -7.40 -2.55 -14.99
C LEU A 111 -7.50 -1.06 -15.30
N LEU A 112 -8.70 -0.55 -15.60
CA LEU A 112 -8.95 0.89 -15.78
C LEU A 112 -8.63 1.66 -14.49
N VAL A 113 -9.13 1.20 -13.33
CA VAL A 113 -8.84 1.83 -12.04
C VAL A 113 -7.33 1.80 -11.76
N PHE A 114 -6.67 0.68 -12.00
CA PHE A 114 -5.23 0.56 -11.85
C PHE A 114 -4.48 1.55 -12.74
N PHE A 115 -4.89 1.68 -14.00
CA PHE A 115 -4.31 2.66 -14.92
C PHE A 115 -4.50 4.10 -14.41
N ILE A 116 -5.71 4.44 -13.94
CA ILE A 116 -5.98 5.75 -13.32
C ILE A 116 -5.05 5.97 -12.12
N LEU A 117 -4.87 4.98 -11.23
CA LEU A 117 -3.98 5.11 -10.07
C LEU A 117 -2.52 5.36 -10.50
N ILE A 118 -2.02 4.64 -11.51
CA ILE A 118 -0.67 4.83 -12.02
C ILE A 118 -0.53 6.20 -12.66
N VAL A 119 -1.47 6.61 -13.51
CA VAL A 119 -1.46 7.94 -14.15
C VAL A 119 -1.54 9.04 -13.09
N SER A 120 -2.44 8.95 -12.12
CA SER A 120 -2.52 9.91 -11.01
C SER A 120 -1.22 10.00 -10.21
N PHE A 121 -0.55 8.88 -9.97
CA PHE A 121 0.76 8.87 -9.30
C PHE A 121 1.85 9.54 -10.15
N LEU A 122 1.85 9.28 -11.46
CA LEU A 122 2.81 9.88 -12.39
C LEU A 122 2.54 11.39 -12.61
N LEU A 123 1.28 11.81 -12.71
CA LEU A 123 0.87 13.21 -12.85
C LEU A 123 1.08 13.99 -11.56
N GLY A 124 0.81 13.40 -10.39
CA GLY A 124 1.11 14.03 -9.10
C GLY A 124 2.61 14.26 -8.86
N LYS A 125 3.46 13.73 -9.75
CA LYS A 125 4.91 13.94 -9.78
C LYS A 125 5.32 15.14 -10.67
N ALA A 126 4.42 15.66 -11.51
CA ALA A 126 4.64 16.77 -12.44
C ALA A 126 4.01 18.07 -11.92
#